data_AF-A0A1J4UVT9-F1
#
_entry.id   AF-A0A1J4UVT9-F1
#
_cell.length_a   1.000
_cell.length_b   1.000
_cell.length_c   1.000
_cell.angle_alpha   90.00
_cell.angle_beta   90.00
_cell.angle_gamma   90.00
#
_symmetry.space_group_name_H-M   'P 1'
#
loop_
_entity.id
_entity.type
_entity.pdbx_description
1 polymer ?
#
loop_
_entity_poly.entity_id
_entity_poly.type
_entity_poly.pdbx_seq_one_letter_code
_entity_poly.pdbx_strand_id
1 'polypeptide(L)'
;MNVDVPAATPYLLAIALIIIRLAGVRLESHAEKYHRQIISLSAGSFLAYLFLELLPRLPNNAPFPGYAFVFAGFAAYYLLEGYAFSHAHRDKNIRSEVAVLGFAADGILAGVILSVYSSAGYLSSFVLAAITLPLALHVLSTSAAFRHTASKLKLSSMQQTALAAIPLATILAWNALAIEPGAYGPVFSAITGIILFIAVHKTLPPENRVDKRAFVIGALAAIALLELKFLFA
;
A
#
# COMPACT_ATOMS: atom_id res chain seq x y z
N MET A 1 23.84 -9.11 -5.56
CA MET A 1 23.41 -10.48 -5.24
C MET A 1 21.90 -10.51 -5.35
N ASN A 2 21.34 -11.42 -6.16
CA ASN A 2 19.90 -11.66 -6.12
C ASN A 2 19.60 -12.28 -4.76
N VAL A 3 18.69 -11.65 -4.00
CA VAL A 3 18.20 -12.24 -2.76
C VAL A 3 16.94 -13.01 -3.14
N ASP A 4 17.03 -14.34 -3.07
CA ASP A 4 15.88 -15.19 -3.39
C ASP A 4 14.81 -15.02 -2.30
N VAL A 5 13.72 -14.34 -2.64
CA VAL A 5 12.53 -14.30 -1.81
C VAL A 5 11.79 -15.63 -1.99
N PRO A 6 11.55 -16.42 -0.91
CA PRO A 6 10.78 -17.65 -1.04
C PRO A 6 9.43 -17.37 -1.70
N ALA A 7 9.04 -18.22 -2.65
CA ALA A 7 7.82 -18.03 -3.43
C ALA A 7 6.56 -17.86 -2.54
N ALA A 8 6.55 -18.45 -1.34
CA ALA A 8 5.45 -18.35 -0.39
C ALA A 8 5.35 -16.99 0.34
N THR A 9 6.43 -16.20 0.43
CA THR A 9 6.48 -14.95 1.20
C THR A 9 5.39 -13.93 0.80
N PRO A 10 5.20 -13.55 -0.48
CA PRO A 10 4.15 -12.59 -0.84
C PRO A 10 2.74 -13.09 -0.48
N TYR A 11 2.49 -14.39 -0.54
CA TYR A 11 1.20 -14.98 -0.15
C TYR A 11 0.95 -14.89 1.35
N LEU A 12 1.96 -15.18 2.17
CA LEU A 12 1.86 -15.05 3.64
C LEU A 12 1.60 -13.61 4.06
N LEU A 13 2.29 -12.66 3.42
CA LEU A 13 2.08 -11.23 3.66
C LEU A 13 0.69 -10.77 3.20
N ALA A 14 0.20 -11.26 2.05
CA ALA A 14 -1.17 -10.98 1.61
C ALA A 14 -2.22 -11.56 2.58
N ILE A 15 -2.03 -12.78 3.09
CA ILE A 15 -2.89 -13.37 4.11
C ILE A 15 -2.88 -12.51 5.39
N ALA A 16 -1.71 -12.03 5.81
CA ALA A 16 -1.62 -11.10 6.94
C ALA A 16 -2.42 -9.81 6.69
N LEU A 17 -2.31 -9.21 5.49
CA LEU A 17 -3.10 -8.04 5.11
C LEU A 17 -4.60 -8.33 5.07
N ILE A 18 -5.03 -9.50 4.61
CA ILE A 18 -6.43 -9.96 4.63
C ILE A 18 -6.94 -10.01 6.09
N ILE A 19 -6.17 -10.63 6.98
CA ILE A 19 -6.51 -10.74 8.41
C ILE A 19 -6.63 -9.35 9.03
N ILE A 20 -5.64 -8.47 8.79
CA ILE A 20 -5.64 -7.10 9.32
C ILE A 20 -6.83 -6.30 8.78
N ARG A 21 -7.16 -6.47 7.49
CA ARG A 21 -8.33 -5.83 6.88
C ARG A 21 -9.64 -6.28 7.54
N LEU A 22 -9.84 -7.58 7.70
CA LEU A 22 -11.02 -8.13 8.36
C LEU A 22 -11.10 -7.74 9.84
N ALA A 23 -9.96 -7.71 10.53
CA ALA A 23 -9.87 -7.25 11.91
C ALA A 23 -10.20 -5.74 12.02
N GLY A 24 -9.69 -4.92 11.10
CA GLY A 24 -9.97 -3.48 11.05
C GLY A 24 -11.44 -3.15 10.89
N VAL A 25 -12.17 -3.91 10.06
CA VAL A 25 -13.63 -3.79 9.96
C VAL A 25 -14.31 -4.10 11.30
N ARG A 26 -13.82 -5.09 12.07
CA ARG A 26 -14.43 -5.49 13.36
C ARG A 26 -14.05 -4.56 14.52
N LEU A 27 -12.85 -3.97 14.49
CA LEU A 27 -12.27 -3.17 15.58
C LEU A 27 -12.52 -1.66 15.45
N GLU A 28 -13.45 -1.24 14.60
CA GLU A 28 -13.73 0.16 14.26
C GLU A 28 -13.77 1.08 15.48
N SER A 29 -14.50 0.73 16.54
CA SER A 29 -14.65 1.58 17.73
C SER A 29 -13.34 1.86 18.46
N HIS A 30 -12.40 0.92 18.45
CA HIS A 30 -11.09 1.07 19.08
C HIS A 30 -10.09 1.73 18.13
N ALA A 31 -10.15 1.38 16.84
CA ALA A 31 -9.30 1.94 15.81
C ALA A 31 -9.57 3.43 15.60
N GLU A 32 -10.82 3.88 15.70
CA GLU A 32 -11.22 5.28 15.54
C GLU A 32 -10.55 6.19 16.59
N LYS A 33 -10.45 5.72 17.84
CA LYS A 33 -9.77 6.45 18.92
C LYS A 33 -8.30 6.74 18.61
N TYR A 34 -7.62 5.82 17.93
CA TYR A 34 -6.19 5.93 17.59
C TYR A 34 -5.96 6.24 16.11
N HIS A 35 -7.01 6.58 15.36
CA HIS A 35 -6.94 6.70 13.91
C HIS A 35 -5.92 7.73 13.45
N ARG A 36 -5.87 8.89 14.13
CA ARG A 36 -4.89 9.96 13.87
C ARG A 36 -3.45 9.47 14.04
N GLN A 37 -3.19 8.72 15.12
CA GLN A 37 -1.87 8.18 15.43
C GLN A 37 -1.48 7.09 14.43
N ILE A 38 -2.39 6.18 14.10
CA ILE A 38 -2.17 5.10 13.13
C ILE A 38 -1.81 5.67 11.75
N ILE A 39 -2.58 6.67 11.27
CA ILE A 39 -2.29 7.34 10.00
C ILE A 39 -0.93 8.04 10.06
N SER A 40 -0.67 8.83 11.10
CA SER A 40 0.59 9.58 11.21
C SER A 40 1.80 8.64 11.28
N LEU A 41 1.67 7.52 12.02
CA LEU A 41 2.71 6.49 12.13
C LEU A 41 2.92 5.77 10.79
N SER A 42 1.84 5.42 10.08
CA SER A 42 1.91 4.88 8.72
C SER A 42 2.62 5.85 7.76
N ALA A 43 2.32 7.15 7.83
CA ALA A 43 2.93 8.18 6.97
C ALA A 43 4.43 8.28 7.19
N GLY A 44 4.87 8.39 8.44
CA GLY A 44 6.29 8.46 8.80
C GLY A 44 7.04 7.22 8.32
N SER A 45 6.47 6.03 8.57
CA SER A 45 7.04 4.77 8.10
C SER A 45 7.13 4.69 6.57
N PHE A 46 6.04 5.03 5.85
CA PHE A 46 6.04 5.02 4.38
C PHE A 46 7.10 5.93 3.79
N LEU A 47 7.19 7.17 4.26
CA LEU A 47 8.18 8.13 3.76
C LEU A 47 9.61 7.65 4.04
N ALA A 48 9.88 7.11 5.22
CA ALA A 48 11.19 6.53 5.52
C ALA A 48 11.56 5.39 4.55
N TYR A 49 10.67 4.41 4.33
CA TYR A 49 10.92 3.34 3.36
C TYR A 49 11.05 3.86 1.92
N LEU A 50 10.23 4.83 1.52
CA LEU A 50 10.30 5.44 0.19
C LEU A 50 11.68 6.05 -0.06
N PHE A 51 12.15 6.92 0.84
CA PHE A 51 13.40 7.67 0.64
C PHE A 51 14.65 6.84 0.87
N LEU A 52 14.62 5.91 1.84
CA LEU A 52 15.82 5.17 2.24
C LEU A 52 15.98 3.83 1.52
N GLU A 53 14.90 3.26 0.99
CA GLU A 53 14.94 1.91 0.42
C GLU A 53 14.40 1.83 -1.01
N LEU A 54 13.25 2.44 -1.31
CA LEU A 54 12.61 2.30 -2.63
C LEU A 54 13.21 3.20 -3.71
N LEU A 55 13.32 4.50 -3.45
CA LEU A 55 13.87 5.47 -4.42
C LEU A 55 15.36 5.19 -4.75
N PRO A 56 16.24 4.82 -3.79
CA PRO A 56 17.62 4.50 -4.11
C PRO A 56 17.78 3.23 -4.96
N ARG A 57 16.79 2.34 -4.96
CA ARG A 57 16.80 1.07 -5.73
C ARG A 57 16.20 1.21 -7.14
N LEU A 58 15.83 2.41 -7.56
CA LEU A 58 15.31 2.61 -8.92
C LEU A 58 16.34 2.16 -9.96
N PRO A 59 15.91 1.43 -11.01
CA PRO A 59 16.82 1.00 -12.06
C PRO A 59 17.31 2.22 -12.86
N ASN A 60 18.61 2.47 -12.81
CA ASN A 60 19.26 3.54 -13.57
C ASN A 60 19.63 3.13 -15.01
N ASN A 61 19.50 1.84 -15.35
CA ASN A 61 19.96 1.27 -16.63
C ASN A 61 18.84 1.14 -17.68
N ALA A 62 17.63 1.63 -17.41
CA ALA A 62 16.52 1.57 -18.35
C ALA A 62 16.62 2.71 -19.39
N PRO A 63 16.07 2.54 -20.62
CA PRO A 63 16.11 3.56 -21.67
C PRO A 63 15.42 4.87 -21.28
N PHE A 64 14.53 4.83 -20.28
CA PHE A 64 14.02 5.99 -19.57
C PHE A 64 14.50 5.92 -18.11
N PRO A 65 14.94 7.02 -17.50
CA PRO A 65 15.35 7.01 -16.10
C PRO A 65 14.18 6.55 -15.23
N GLY A 66 14.41 5.68 -14.23
CA GLY A 66 13.36 5.17 -13.35
C GLY A 66 12.47 6.29 -12.77
N TYR A 67 13.03 7.48 -12.54
CA TYR A 67 12.30 8.67 -12.10
C TYR A 67 11.17 9.11 -13.05
N ALA A 68 11.30 8.93 -14.36
CA ALA A 68 10.22 9.23 -15.30
C ALA A 68 9.01 8.32 -15.06
N PHE A 69 9.25 7.03 -14.79
CA PHE A 69 8.19 6.09 -14.44
C PHE A 69 7.63 6.37 -13.03
N VAL A 70 8.46 6.76 -12.06
CA VAL A 70 7.97 7.25 -10.75
C VAL A 70 7.01 8.42 -10.94
N PHE A 71 7.39 9.41 -11.73
CA PHE A 71 6.51 10.54 -12.03
C PHE A 71 5.23 10.11 -12.75
N ALA A 72 5.34 9.22 -13.74
CA ALA A 72 4.18 8.71 -14.47
C ALA A 72 3.21 7.98 -13.54
N GLY A 73 3.70 7.12 -12.65
CA GLY A 73 2.88 6.41 -11.66
C GLY A 73 2.22 7.37 -10.65
N PHE A 74 2.98 8.35 -10.14
CA PHE A 74 2.47 9.41 -9.27
C PHE A 74 1.35 10.20 -9.96
N ALA A 75 1.60 10.69 -11.18
CA ALA A 75 0.67 11.51 -11.94
C ALA A 75 -0.58 10.72 -12.35
N ALA A 76 -0.42 9.48 -12.79
CA ALA A 76 -1.54 8.61 -13.14
C ALA A 76 -2.47 8.41 -11.93
N TYR A 77 -1.91 8.09 -10.76
CA TYR A 77 -2.73 7.88 -9.57
C TYR A 77 -3.37 9.19 -9.06
N TYR A 78 -2.65 10.31 -9.13
CA TYR A 78 -3.21 11.63 -8.83
C TYR A 78 -4.42 11.96 -9.70
N LEU A 79 -4.31 11.75 -11.02
CA LEU A 79 -5.40 12.00 -11.95
C LEU A 79 -6.58 11.04 -11.73
N LEU A 80 -6.30 9.75 -11.51
CA LEU A 80 -7.33 8.75 -11.21
C LEU A 80 -8.09 9.09 -9.93
N GLU A 81 -7.38 9.49 -8.88
CA GLU A 81 -8.00 9.90 -7.62
C GLU A 81 -8.82 11.18 -7.79
N GLY A 82 -8.27 12.22 -8.44
CA GLY A 82 -9.00 13.46 -8.72
C GLY A 82 -10.27 13.21 -9.56
N TYR A 83 -10.20 12.29 -10.52
CA TYR A 83 -11.36 11.86 -11.30
C TYR A 83 -12.40 11.15 -10.41
N ALA A 84 -11.98 10.21 -9.56
CA ALA A 84 -12.88 9.50 -8.65
C ALA A 84 -13.58 10.46 -7.66
N PHE A 85 -12.84 11.40 -7.08
CA PHE A 85 -13.40 12.38 -6.15
C PHE A 85 -14.38 13.34 -6.81
N SER A 86 -14.05 13.86 -7.99
CA SER A 86 -14.94 14.81 -8.70
C SER A 86 -16.28 14.17 -9.08
N HIS A 87 -16.29 12.88 -9.42
CA HIS A 87 -17.52 12.14 -9.71
C HIS A 87 -18.32 11.81 -8.44
N ALA A 88 -17.63 11.50 -7.34
CA ALA A 88 -18.28 11.20 -6.05
C ALA A 88 -19.04 12.38 -5.43
N HIS A 89 -18.68 13.64 -5.74
CA HIS A 89 -19.32 14.82 -5.14
C HIS A 89 -20.75 15.07 -5.64
N ARG A 90 -21.15 14.45 -6.76
CA ARG A 90 -22.46 14.69 -7.39
C ARG A 90 -23.61 13.90 -6.75
N ASP A 91 -23.33 12.74 -6.14
CA ASP A 91 -24.36 11.87 -5.56
C ASP A 91 -23.83 11.07 -4.34
N LYS A 92 -24.62 11.03 -3.26
CA LYS A 92 -24.31 10.26 -2.05
C LYS A 92 -24.21 8.75 -2.31
N ASN A 93 -24.94 8.18 -3.27
CA ASN A 93 -24.88 6.76 -3.59
C ASN A 93 -23.58 6.44 -4.36
N ILE A 94 -23.23 7.28 -5.34
CA ILE A 94 -21.97 7.19 -6.08
C ILE A 94 -20.78 7.29 -5.12
N ARG A 95 -20.85 8.15 -4.10
CA ARG A 95 -19.77 8.26 -3.10
C ARG A 95 -19.47 6.94 -2.38
N SER A 96 -20.49 6.16 -2.04
CA SER A 96 -20.29 4.85 -1.40
C SER A 96 -19.72 3.82 -2.36
N GLU A 97 -20.12 3.84 -3.63
CA GLU A 97 -19.54 2.96 -4.66
C GLU A 97 -18.08 3.29 -4.92
N VAL A 98 -17.76 4.57 -5.04
CA VAL A 98 -16.37 5.05 -5.19
C VAL A 98 -15.52 4.65 -3.99
N ALA A 99 -16.06 4.64 -2.78
CA ALA A 99 -15.35 4.15 -1.60
C ALA A 99 -15.09 2.63 -1.66
N VAL A 100 -16.02 1.82 -2.17
CA VAL A 100 -15.79 0.38 -2.42
C VAL A 100 -14.72 0.17 -3.49
N LEU A 101 -14.77 0.93 -4.57
CA LEU A 101 -13.74 0.88 -5.62
C LEU A 101 -12.37 1.31 -5.10
N GLY A 102 -12.31 2.34 -4.26
CA GLY A 102 -11.09 2.74 -3.57
C GLY A 102 -10.53 1.63 -2.69
N PHE A 103 -11.40 0.98 -1.90
CA PHE A 103 -11.02 -0.15 -1.06
C PHE A 103 -10.52 -1.36 -1.87
N ALA A 104 -11.12 -1.61 -3.04
CA ALA A 104 -10.65 -2.62 -3.98
C ALA A 104 -9.30 -2.23 -4.61
N ALA A 105 -9.16 -0.97 -5.04
CA ALA A 105 -7.93 -0.45 -5.63
C ALA A 105 -6.74 -0.51 -4.65
N ASP A 106 -6.96 -0.21 -3.37
CA ASP A 106 -5.93 -0.37 -2.33
C ASP A 106 -5.50 -1.85 -2.19
N GLY A 107 -6.45 -2.79 -2.33
CA GLY A 107 -6.17 -4.22 -2.31
C GLY A 107 -5.36 -4.68 -3.54
N ILE A 108 -5.73 -4.20 -4.73
CA ILE A 108 -5.00 -4.47 -5.97
C ILE A 108 -3.58 -3.93 -5.83
N LEU A 109 -3.44 -2.69 -5.38
CA LEU A 109 -2.14 -2.06 -5.21
C LEU A 109 -1.26 -2.84 -4.21
N ALA A 110 -1.81 -3.26 -3.08
CA ALA A 110 -1.07 -4.08 -2.11
C ALA A 110 -0.58 -5.40 -2.74
N GLY A 111 -1.44 -6.10 -3.50
CA GLY A 111 -1.05 -7.32 -4.20
C GLY A 111 0.03 -7.07 -5.25
N VAL A 112 -0.11 -6.01 -6.06
CA VAL A 112 0.88 -5.59 -7.05
C VAL A 112 2.23 -5.25 -6.40
N ILE A 113 2.23 -4.52 -5.28
CA ILE A 113 3.46 -4.19 -4.53
C ILE A 113 4.17 -5.47 -4.09
N LEU A 114 3.45 -6.39 -3.43
CA LEU A 114 4.01 -7.65 -2.96
C LEU A 114 4.56 -8.51 -4.11
N SER A 115 3.81 -8.59 -5.21
CA SER A 115 4.23 -9.30 -6.41
C SER A 115 5.48 -8.71 -7.02
N VAL A 116 5.47 -7.43 -7.40
CA VAL A 116 6.57 -6.79 -8.11
C VAL A 116 7.84 -6.79 -7.28
N TYR A 117 7.73 -6.51 -5.98
CA TYR A 117 8.91 -6.41 -5.12
C TYR A 117 9.51 -7.77 -4.80
N SER A 118 8.70 -8.84 -4.82
CA SER A 118 9.20 -10.22 -4.69
C SER A 118 9.79 -10.76 -6.00
N SER A 119 9.15 -10.51 -7.14
CA SER A 119 9.58 -11.04 -8.45
C SER A 119 10.79 -10.31 -9.03
N ALA A 120 10.93 -9.01 -8.76
CA ALA A 120 12.01 -8.22 -9.35
C ALA A 120 13.39 -8.50 -8.73
N GLY A 121 13.47 -9.29 -7.66
CA GLY A 121 14.72 -9.58 -6.94
C GLY A 121 15.35 -8.33 -6.29
N TYR A 122 14.62 -7.21 -6.26
CA TYR A 122 15.13 -5.94 -5.76
C TYR A 122 15.11 -5.85 -4.23
N LEU A 123 14.30 -6.63 -3.52
CA LEU A 123 14.22 -6.58 -2.05
C LEU A 123 14.45 -7.97 -1.46
N SER A 124 15.06 -8.02 -0.26
CA SER A 124 15.10 -9.25 0.53
C SER A 124 13.72 -9.54 1.14
N SER A 125 13.47 -10.79 1.55
CA SER A 125 12.23 -11.17 2.24
C SER A 125 11.98 -10.34 3.49
N PHE A 126 13.05 -10.00 4.22
CA PHE A 126 12.98 -9.16 5.40
C PHE A 126 12.53 -7.74 5.05
N VAL A 127 13.12 -7.12 4.03
CA VAL A 127 12.73 -5.76 3.60
C VAL A 127 11.30 -5.74 3.05
N LEU A 128 10.89 -6.79 2.32
CA LEU A 128 9.51 -6.94 1.84
C LEU A 128 8.52 -7.03 3.02
N ALA A 129 8.85 -7.81 4.06
CA ALA A 129 8.05 -7.89 5.28
C ALA A 129 8.01 -6.54 6.02
N ALA A 130 9.14 -5.84 6.09
CA ALA A 130 9.27 -4.53 6.73
C ALA A 130 8.41 -3.46 6.05
N ILE A 131 8.39 -3.41 4.71
CA ILE A 131 7.52 -2.52 3.91
C ILE A 131 6.04 -2.90 4.01
N THR A 132 5.72 -4.16 4.35
CA THR A 132 4.33 -4.56 4.60
C THR A 132 3.77 -3.91 5.87
N LEU A 133 4.61 -3.48 6.81
CA LEU A 133 4.17 -2.81 8.04
C LEU A 133 3.42 -1.49 7.79
N PRO A 134 3.96 -0.49 7.07
CA PRO A 134 3.22 0.74 6.75
C PRO A 134 1.96 0.46 5.91
N LEU A 135 2.01 -0.52 4.99
CA LEU A 135 0.84 -0.99 4.25
C LEU A 135 -0.24 -1.56 5.17
N ALA A 136 0.14 -2.38 6.15
CA ALA A 136 -0.77 -2.96 7.13
C ALA A 136 -1.46 -1.88 7.97
N LEU A 137 -0.71 -0.86 8.42
CA LEU A 137 -1.26 0.27 9.16
C LEU A 137 -2.22 1.11 8.30
N HIS A 138 -1.89 1.30 7.03
CA HIS A 138 -2.77 1.98 6.08
C HIS A 138 -4.05 1.17 5.84
N VAL A 139 -3.93 -0.13 5.60
CA VAL A 139 -5.08 -1.05 5.45
C VAL A 139 -5.95 -1.06 6.70
N LEU A 140 -5.36 -1.07 7.89
CA LEU A 140 -6.11 -0.98 9.14
C LEU A 140 -6.92 0.31 9.22
N SER A 141 -6.30 1.43 8.87
CA SER A 141 -6.93 2.75 8.85
C SER A 141 -8.09 2.82 7.85
N THR A 142 -7.88 2.36 6.61
CA THR A 142 -8.93 2.40 5.57
C THR A 142 -10.05 1.40 5.84
N SER A 143 -9.75 0.27 6.49
CA SER A 143 -10.76 -0.74 6.86
C SER A 143 -11.71 -0.26 7.95
N ALA A 144 -11.22 0.53 8.91
CA ALA A 144 -12.09 1.16 9.90
C ALA A 144 -13.11 2.09 9.23
N ALA A 145 -12.67 2.93 8.29
CA ALA A 145 -13.55 3.82 7.52
C ALA A 145 -14.52 3.06 6.57
N PHE A 146 -14.12 1.88 6.10
CA PHE A 146 -14.90 1.08 5.16
C PHE A 146 -16.18 0.50 5.78
N ARG A 147 -16.22 0.20 7.09
CA ARG A 147 -17.39 -0.43 7.74
C ARG A 147 -18.67 0.39 7.57
N HIS A 148 -18.59 1.71 7.75
CA HIS A 148 -19.72 2.60 7.49
C HIS A 148 -20.20 2.57 6.03
N THR A 149 -19.29 2.40 5.08
CA THR A 149 -19.63 2.27 3.66
C THR A 149 -20.28 0.92 3.37
N ALA A 150 -19.71 -0.16 3.91
CA ALA A 150 -20.22 -1.51 3.74
C ALA A 150 -21.63 -1.68 4.31
N SER A 151 -21.91 -1.09 5.48
CA SER A 151 -23.25 -1.11 6.06
C SER A 151 -24.26 -0.31 5.25
N LYS A 152 -23.86 0.86 4.73
CA LYS A 152 -24.71 1.70 3.87
C LYS A 152 -25.11 1.01 2.56
N LEU A 153 -24.17 0.29 1.94
CA LEU A 153 -24.40 -0.50 0.72
C LEU A 153 -24.97 -1.90 0.99
N LYS A 154 -25.20 -2.25 2.26
CA LYS A 154 -25.68 -3.58 2.68
C LYS A 154 -24.82 -4.73 2.14
N LEU A 155 -23.50 -4.54 2.09
CA LEU A 155 -22.58 -5.58 1.63
C LEU A 155 -22.61 -6.78 2.58
N SER A 156 -22.83 -7.97 2.03
CA SER A 156 -22.80 -9.22 2.81
C SER A 156 -21.40 -9.52 3.34
N SER A 157 -21.30 -10.31 4.41
CA SER A 157 -20.02 -10.76 4.96
C SER A 157 -19.15 -11.49 3.91
N MET A 158 -19.79 -12.18 2.95
CA MET A 158 -19.11 -12.83 1.84
C MET A 158 -18.50 -11.81 0.87
N GLN A 159 -19.23 -10.75 0.52
CA GLN A 159 -18.71 -9.66 -0.32
C GLN A 159 -17.56 -8.92 0.36
N GLN A 160 -17.65 -8.66 1.67
CA GLN A 160 -16.58 -8.03 2.42
C GLN A 160 -15.32 -8.91 2.47
N THR A 161 -15.48 -10.22 2.67
CA THR A 161 -14.38 -11.19 2.61
C THR A 161 -13.76 -11.25 1.23
N ALA A 162 -14.57 -11.24 0.17
CA ALA A 162 -14.08 -11.22 -1.21
C ALA A 162 -13.26 -9.95 -1.51
N LEU A 163 -13.74 -8.77 -1.08
CA LEU A 163 -13.00 -7.51 -1.18
C LEU A 163 -11.71 -7.51 -0.35
N ALA A 164 -11.71 -8.20 0.80
CA ALA A 164 -10.51 -8.36 1.60
C ALA A 164 -9.46 -9.24 0.91
N ALA A 165 -9.89 -10.28 0.19
CA ALA A 165 -9.04 -11.23 -0.52
C ALA A 165 -8.42 -10.71 -1.82
N ILE A 166 -8.74 -9.48 -2.25
CA ILE A 166 -8.22 -8.88 -3.48
C ILE A 166 -6.69 -8.93 -3.59
N PRO A 167 -5.88 -8.59 -2.57
CA PRO A 167 -4.41 -8.66 -2.68
C PRO A 167 -3.92 -10.05 -3.10
N LEU A 168 -4.53 -11.11 -2.57
CA LEU A 168 -4.20 -12.49 -2.92
C LEU A 168 -4.60 -12.81 -4.35
N ALA A 169 -5.81 -12.41 -4.77
CA ALA A 169 -6.25 -12.58 -6.15
C ALA A 169 -5.35 -11.85 -7.15
N THR A 170 -4.86 -10.66 -6.78
CA THR A 170 -3.91 -9.89 -7.58
C THR A 170 -2.55 -10.56 -7.69
N ILE A 171 -2.02 -11.17 -6.62
CA ILE A 171 -0.78 -11.95 -6.69
C ILE A 171 -0.92 -13.14 -7.64
N LEU A 172 -2.05 -13.85 -7.56
CA LEU A 172 -2.35 -14.97 -8.47
C LEU A 172 -2.44 -14.50 -9.92
N ALA A 173 -3.14 -13.39 -10.17
CA ALA A 173 -3.26 -12.80 -11.50
C ALA A 173 -1.89 -12.36 -12.05
N TRP A 174 -1.06 -11.73 -11.21
CA TRP A 174 0.30 -11.33 -11.59
C TRP A 174 1.14 -12.51 -12.08
N ASN A 175 1.12 -13.63 -11.33
CA ASN A 175 1.86 -14.83 -11.70
C ASN A 175 1.30 -15.49 -12.97
N ALA A 176 -0.02 -15.43 -13.18
CA ALA A 176 -0.66 -15.95 -14.39
C ALA A 176 -0.34 -15.12 -15.64
N LEU A 177 -0.11 -13.81 -15.50
CA LEU A 177 0.21 -12.92 -16.61
C LEU A 177 1.62 -13.12 -17.17
N ALA A 178 2.50 -13.84 -16.46
CA ALA A 178 3.87 -14.13 -16.89
C ALA A 178 4.62 -12.88 -17.41
N ILE A 179 4.54 -11.80 -16.63
CA ILE A 179 5.14 -10.49 -16.99
C ILE A 179 6.62 -10.66 -17.34
N GLU A 180 7.02 -10.14 -18.49
CA GLU A 180 8.39 -10.20 -18.99
C GLU A 180 9.37 -9.53 -17.99
N PRO A 181 10.54 -10.12 -17.70
CA PRO A 181 11.50 -9.56 -16.76
C PRO A 181 11.92 -8.11 -17.07
N GLY A 182 11.95 -7.72 -18.35
CA GLY A 182 12.25 -6.35 -18.77
C GLY A 182 11.22 -5.30 -18.29
N ALA A 183 9.98 -5.72 -18.01
CA ALA A 183 8.94 -4.83 -17.51
C ALA A 183 9.01 -4.56 -16.00
N TYR A 184 9.74 -5.38 -15.22
CA TYR A 184 9.79 -5.22 -13.76
C TYR A 184 10.36 -3.87 -13.32
N GLY A 185 11.40 -3.36 -13.98
CA GLY A 185 12.00 -2.08 -13.64
C GLY A 185 11.04 -0.88 -13.80
N PRO A 186 10.43 -0.70 -14.99
CA PRO A 186 9.40 0.30 -15.22
C PRO A 186 8.20 0.17 -14.27
N VAL A 187 7.68 -1.05 -14.07
CA VAL A 187 6.53 -1.29 -13.19
C VAL A 187 6.87 -1.00 -11.73
N PHE A 188 8.04 -1.46 -11.24
CA PHE A 188 8.56 -1.13 -9.91
C PHE A 188 8.63 0.39 -9.70
N SER A 189 9.18 1.11 -10.68
CA SER A 189 9.33 2.56 -10.62
C SER A 189 7.97 3.26 -10.58
N ALA A 190 7.03 2.84 -11.42
CA ALA A 190 5.67 3.37 -11.43
C ALA A 190 4.94 3.14 -10.09
N ILE A 191 5.04 1.93 -9.53
CA ILE A 191 4.46 1.60 -8.22
C ILE A 191 5.07 2.45 -7.11
N THR A 192 6.39 2.64 -7.12
CA THR A 192 7.06 3.54 -6.17
C THR A 192 6.51 4.97 -6.27
N GLY A 193 6.20 5.44 -7.47
CA GLY A 193 5.47 6.69 -7.70
C GLY A 193 4.07 6.72 -7.11
N ILE A 194 3.31 5.64 -7.27
CA ILE A 194 1.97 5.50 -6.67
C ILE A 194 2.08 5.51 -5.13
N ILE A 195 3.02 4.78 -4.54
CA ILE A 195 3.24 4.76 -3.09
C ILE A 195 3.65 6.16 -2.60
N LEU A 196 4.52 6.87 -3.32
CA LEU A 196 4.89 8.25 -3.00
C LEU A 196 3.66 9.16 -2.98
N PHE A 197 2.79 9.04 -3.98
CA PHE A 197 1.54 9.76 -4.02
C PHE A 197 0.67 9.45 -2.80
N ILE A 198 0.46 8.18 -2.47
CA ILE A 198 -0.33 7.75 -1.31
C ILE A 198 0.27 8.29 -0.02
N ALA A 199 1.59 8.18 0.15
CA ALA A 199 2.27 8.64 1.35
C ALA A 199 2.09 10.15 1.57
N VAL A 200 2.23 10.96 0.51
CA VAL A 200 2.14 12.43 0.58
C VAL A 200 0.71 12.93 0.61
N HIS A 201 -0.21 12.32 -0.14
CA HIS A 201 -1.56 12.84 -0.31
C HIS A 201 -2.61 12.17 0.60
N LYS A 202 -2.52 10.84 0.77
CA LYS A 202 -3.50 10.07 1.56
C LYS A 202 -3.08 9.86 3.00
N THR A 203 -1.79 9.59 3.22
CA THR A 203 -1.31 9.17 4.54
C THR A 203 -0.81 10.35 5.35
N LEU A 204 -0.21 11.38 4.75
CA LEU A 204 0.18 12.59 5.47
C LEU A 204 -1.07 13.43 5.79
N PRO A 205 -1.49 13.54 7.07
CA PRO A 205 -2.63 14.36 7.42
C PRO A 205 -2.36 15.85 7.10
N PRO A 206 -3.40 16.68 6.88
CA PRO A 206 -3.21 18.13 6.88
C PRO A 206 -2.60 18.59 8.21
N GLU A 207 -1.83 19.69 8.20
CA GLU A 207 -0.93 20.08 9.30
C GLU A 207 -1.60 20.09 10.69
N ASN A 208 -2.86 20.53 10.76
CA ASN A 208 -3.66 20.55 12.00
C ASN A 208 -4.05 19.17 12.55
N ARG A 209 -4.01 18.12 11.71
CA ARG A 209 -4.36 16.73 12.03
C ARG A 209 -3.15 15.80 12.12
N VAL A 210 -1.93 16.25 11.87
CA VAL A 210 -0.74 15.41 12.04
C VAL A 210 -0.45 15.21 13.52
N ASP A 211 -0.35 13.96 13.97
CA ASP A 211 0.31 13.67 15.25
C ASP A 211 1.82 13.59 14.99
N LYS A 212 2.52 14.70 15.27
CA LYS A 212 3.96 14.82 15.00
C LYS A 212 4.78 13.76 15.73
N ARG A 213 4.35 13.33 16.93
CA ARG A 213 5.06 12.30 17.71
C ARG A 213 4.92 10.94 17.04
N ALA A 214 3.69 10.55 16.69
CA ALA A 214 3.44 9.29 16.01
C ALA A 214 4.15 9.21 14.64
N PHE A 215 4.18 10.32 13.90
CA PHE A 215 4.94 10.42 12.65
C PHE A 215 6.43 10.14 12.83
N VAL A 216 7.09 10.83 13.76
CA VAL A 216 8.52 10.63 14.04
C VAL A 216 8.79 9.22 14.54
N ILE A 217 7.93 8.68 15.41
CA ILE A 217 8.05 7.28 15.88
C ILE A 217 7.97 6.31 14.71
N GLY A 218 7.02 6.49 13.78
CA GLY A 218 6.91 5.65 12.58
C GLY A 218 8.17 5.69 11.71
N ALA A 219 8.67 6.90 11.44
CA ALA A 219 9.89 7.08 10.67
C ALA A 219 11.11 6.43 11.34
N LEU A 220 11.32 6.65 12.64
CA LEU A 220 12.42 6.04 13.40
C LEU A 220 12.29 4.53 13.50
N ALA A 221 11.08 3.99 13.68
CA ALA A 221 10.84 2.56 13.69
C ALA A 221 11.16 1.93 12.32
N ALA A 222 10.77 2.58 11.22
CA ALA A 222 11.12 2.14 9.88
C ALA A 222 12.64 2.17 9.64
N ILE A 223 13.33 3.23 10.08
CA ILE A 223 14.80 3.32 10.01
C ILE A 223 15.43 2.18 10.82
N ALA A 224 15.02 1.99 12.07
CA ALA A 224 15.55 0.92 12.92
C ALA A 224 15.31 -0.46 12.31
N LEU A 225 14.12 -0.72 11.75
CA LEU A 225 13.84 -1.96 11.03
C LEU A 225 14.74 -2.12 9.81
N LEU A 226 14.98 -1.06 9.03
CA LEU A 226 15.90 -1.10 7.90
C LEU A 226 17.33 -1.39 8.33
N GLU A 227 17.81 -0.85 9.45
CA GLU A 227 19.16 -1.16 9.96
C GLU A 227 19.29 -2.62 10.41
N LEU A 228 18.23 -3.22 10.96
CA LEU A 228 18.22 -4.65 11.29
C LEU A 228 18.43 -5.54 10.06
N LYS A 229 18.21 -5.05 8.83
CA LYS A 229 18.47 -5.83 7.60
C LYS A 229 19.92 -6.31 7.53
N PHE A 230 20.88 -5.55 8.07
CA PHE A 230 22.30 -5.92 8.08
C PHE A 230 22.62 -7.07 9.03
N LEU A 231 21.73 -7.39 9.98
CA LEU A 231 21.87 -8.55 10.86
C LEU A 231 21.32 -9.85 10.24
N PHE A 232 20.49 -9.73 9.20
CA PHE A 232 19.83 -10.84 8.51
C PHE A 232 20.26 -10.98 7.04
N ALA A 233 21.26 -10.19 6.60
CA ALA A 233 21.87 -10.24 5.28
C ALA A 233 23.08 -11.17 5.28
#